data_AF-A0AB34IQI4-F1
#
_entry.id   AF-A0AB34IQI4-F1
#
_cell.length_a   1.000
_cell.length_b   1.000
_cell.length_c   1.000
_cell.angle_alpha   90.00
_cell.angle_beta   90.00
_cell.angle_gamma   90.00
#
_symmetry.space_group_name_H-M   'P 1'
#
loop_
_entity.id
_entity.type
_entity.pdbx_description
1 polymer ?
#
loop_
_entity_poly.entity_id
_entity_poly.type
_entity_poly.pdbx_seq_one_letter_code
_entity_poly.pdbx_strand_id
1 'polypeptide(L)'
;MRAAPHLAAADEADVEAEIGGERTPRKAGLRVLAGAAAAMVGGALCGATMAAAGLLLTYRLSPPFERSRPPPAVAPSTPPYPGRPPLPPPPPSSPAGPPPTVWEHRHGLNCSGGGYGAFNVALPSQPFGILRANAPVAGADSVRKCMDACVRVDGFGCEAVLFETASGRCYHRRYVNIDRCSPDEGLELFLRTDRRPPSMATPLIIDTDLSFDVDDVGAVCMAHALHDLGEASLLAILHDSGYPHGIGAVSVLSHYYGHDDIPLGAYKGEFGRVRDDYGAQGMLDFEPKVPGEWVTGDYAPTLVKGWPAPVTHRDQVADAVEVYREVLAKAADHSVVIAAIGFATNLAPLLRSGPDVASPLSGKRLVARKVKRVVWQGGWYPARHPAGEVQGAAGDFNWGCGEPWYNTSHCKGEAQFAVSNMPDEVEQVFSEVGYFIGTGGKDVHQCTDASNPCRQAYITNMKAWGIDPDLGRASWDAVVTLAAVRGVERIESYKGGVGGRNNIRPDGGTDEWINATAAGGTPSQQSYLVLAGDQSWRDVEHNSTDVGKAARESLRMEIDRLLCKPRVLN
;
A
#
# COMPACT_ATOMS: atom_id res chain seq x y z
N MET A 1 -42.00 -24.29 64.13
CA MET A 1 -41.71 -24.26 62.68
C MET A 1 -41.29 -22.85 62.32
N ARG A 2 -40.30 -22.76 61.43
CA ARG A 2 -39.33 -21.66 61.27
C ARG A 2 -39.93 -20.27 61.02
N ALA A 3 -39.30 -19.30 61.68
CA ALA A 3 -39.31 -17.87 61.42
C ALA A 3 -38.18 -17.49 60.44
N ALA A 4 -38.29 -16.28 59.86
CA ALA A 4 -37.24 -15.49 59.22
C ALA A 4 -36.12 -15.09 60.23
N PRO A 5 -35.16 -14.17 59.97
CA PRO A 5 -34.66 -13.51 58.75
C PRO A 5 -33.10 -13.60 58.67
N HIS A 6 -32.40 -12.79 57.85
CA HIS A 6 -31.27 -11.92 58.27
C HIS A 6 -30.54 -11.23 57.10
N LEU A 7 -30.63 -9.90 57.11
CA LEU A 7 -29.60 -8.94 56.70
C LEU A 7 -29.03 -8.37 58.01
N ALA A 8 -27.70 -8.24 58.13
CA ALA A 8 -27.05 -7.43 59.16
C ALA A 8 -25.65 -7.02 58.72
N ALA A 9 -25.28 -5.81 59.13
CA ALA A 9 -24.03 -5.10 58.92
C ALA A 9 -23.03 -5.33 60.08
N ALA A 10 -21.83 -4.74 59.94
CA ALA A 10 -20.92 -4.18 60.95
C ALA A 10 -19.51 -4.83 61.09
N ASP A 11 -18.51 -3.98 60.83
CA ASP A 11 -17.30 -3.59 61.59
C ASP A 11 -16.32 -4.57 62.29
N GLU A 12 -15.04 -4.21 62.05
CA GLU A 12 -13.84 -4.15 62.90
C GLU A 12 -13.06 -5.38 63.44
N ALA A 13 -11.72 -5.28 63.22
CA ALA A 13 -10.57 -5.75 64.02
C ALA A 13 -10.35 -7.28 64.16
N ASP A 14 -9.14 -7.87 64.21
CA ASP A 14 -7.72 -7.48 64.22
C ASP A 14 -6.93 -8.78 63.87
N VAL A 15 -5.69 -8.67 63.35
CA VAL A 15 -4.49 -9.41 63.81
C VAL A 15 -3.30 -9.03 62.92
N GLU A 16 -2.26 -8.53 63.61
CA GLU A 16 -0.96 -8.05 63.16
C GLU A 16 -0.09 -9.11 62.46
N ALA A 17 0.74 -8.66 61.51
CA ALA A 17 2.16 -9.04 61.43
C ALA A 17 2.93 -8.03 60.54
N GLU A 18 3.90 -7.35 61.16
CA GLU A 18 4.89 -6.47 60.57
C GLU A 18 5.76 -7.17 59.50
N ILE A 19 6.25 -6.40 58.52
CA ILE A 19 7.70 -6.23 58.20
C ILE A 19 7.82 -5.06 57.21
N GLY A 20 8.65 -4.08 57.59
CA GLY A 20 8.72 -2.75 57.00
C GLY A 20 9.47 -2.59 55.67
N GLY A 21 9.42 -1.35 55.16
CA GLY A 21 10.19 -0.90 54.01
C GLY A 21 9.76 0.48 53.50
N GLU A 22 10.01 1.54 54.28
CA GLU A 22 9.93 2.92 53.79
C GLU A 22 11.04 3.21 52.76
N ARG A 23 10.68 3.76 51.59
CA ARG A 23 11.51 4.75 50.89
C ARG A 23 10.66 5.86 50.26
N THR A 24 10.98 7.07 50.69
CA THR A 24 10.45 8.38 50.34
C THR A 24 10.85 8.87 48.93
N PRO A 25 10.07 9.78 48.30
CA PRO A 25 10.46 10.45 47.07
C PRO A 25 11.25 11.74 47.37
N ARG A 26 12.45 11.89 46.79
CA ARG A 26 13.21 13.15 46.83
C ARG A 26 12.80 14.08 45.70
N LYS A 27 12.15 15.19 46.06
CA LYS A 27 12.22 16.47 45.34
C LYS A 27 13.27 17.35 46.01
N ALA A 28 14.20 17.87 45.22
CA ALA A 28 15.00 19.08 45.50
C ALA A 28 15.03 19.82 44.16
N GLY A 29 14.78 21.12 44.01
CA GLY A 29 14.81 22.21 44.97
C GLY A 29 15.72 23.28 44.37
N LEU A 30 15.14 24.34 43.79
CA LEU A 30 15.83 25.63 43.69
C LEU A 30 14.81 26.76 43.48
N ARG A 31 14.73 27.65 44.47
CA ARG A 31 14.08 28.96 44.37
C ARG A 31 15.10 30.05 44.68
N VAL A 32 15.26 30.94 43.71
CA VAL A 32 15.06 32.40 43.81
C VAL A 32 16.18 33.25 44.41
N LEU A 33 16.64 34.21 43.61
CA LEU A 33 16.83 35.58 44.07
C LEU A 33 16.22 36.56 43.05
N ALA A 34 15.48 37.52 43.59
CA ALA A 34 14.72 38.53 42.89
C ALA A 34 15.60 39.71 42.46
N GLY A 35 15.20 40.39 41.39
CA GLY A 35 15.71 41.70 40.99
C GLY A 35 14.63 42.44 40.21
N ALA A 36 14.00 43.42 40.85
CA ALA A 36 12.96 44.27 40.29
C ALA A 36 13.56 45.34 39.37
N ALA A 37 12.85 45.68 38.28
CA ALA A 37 12.78 47.04 37.74
C ALA A 37 11.58 47.16 36.79
N ALA A 38 10.59 47.93 37.21
CA ALA A 38 9.53 48.45 36.35
C ALA A 38 9.93 49.84 35.85
N ALA A 39 9.68 50.13 34.58
CA ALA A 39 9.51 51.49 34.08
C ALA A 39 8.49 51.47 32.93
N MET A 40 7.36 52.15 33.17
CA MET A 40 6.37 52.52 32.17
C MET A 40 6.79 53.81 31.42
N VAL A 41 5.92 54.19 30.46
CA VAL A 41 5.81 55.45 29.69
C VAL A 41 6.58 55.36 28.36
N GLY A 42 5.97 55.48 27.18
CA GLY A 42 4.70 56.07 26.77
C GLY A 42 4.99 56.94 25.53
N GLY A 43 4.13 56.91 24.51
CA GLY A 43 4.19 57.91 23.42
C GLY A 43 3.99 57.35 22.02
N ALA A 44 2.75 57.46 21.54
CA ALA A 44 2.40 57.44 20.13
C ALA A 44 2.94 58.68 19.39
N LEU A 45 3.22 58.56 18.08
CA LEU A 45 2.61 59.39 17.02
C LEU A 45 3.35 59.25 15.66
N CYS A 46 2.54 58.95 14.64
CA CYS A 46 2.43 59.59 13.32
C CYS A 46 3.64 59.84 12.40
N GLY A 47 3.39 59.58 11.09
CA GLY A 47 4.08 60.20 9.96
C GLY A 47 4.72 59.17 9.03
N ALA A 48 3.98 58.58 8.10
CA ALA A 48 3.83 59.06 6.71
C ALA A 48 5.13 59.00 5.88
N THR A 49 5.13 58.18 4.82
CA THR A 49 5.11 58.70 3.43
C THR A 49 4.94 57.56 2.43
N MET A 50 3.97 57.74 1.53
CA MET A 50 3.85 57.06 0.25
C MET A 50 5.04 57.37 -0.66
N ALA A 51 5.43 56.40 -1.49
CA ALA A 51 5.99 56.70 -2.81
C ALA A 51 5.54 55.61 -3.79
N ALA A 52 4.58 55.99 -4.62
CA ALA A 52 4.21 55.30 -5.85
C ALA A 52 5.10 55.80 -7.00
N ALA A 53 5.65 54.87 -7.78
CA ALA A 53 6.13 55.05 -9.15
C ALA A 53 6.50 53.65 -9.65
N GLY A 54 6.14 53.15 -10.82
CA GLY A 54 5.40 53.69 -11.95
C GLY A 54 5.38 52.55 -12.96
N LEU A 55 4.17 52.16 -13.38
CA LEU A 55 3.94 51.17 -14.43
C LEU A 55 4.41 51.79 -15.76
N LEU A 56 5.41 51.19 -16.41
CA LEU A 56 5.75 51.49 -17.81
C LEU A 56 5.58 50.23 -18.65
N LEU A 57 4.35 50.12 -19.15
CA LEU A 57 3.94 49.24 -20.23
C LEU A 57 4.70 49.64 -21.50
N THR A 58 5.57 48.79 -22.01
CA THR A 58 6.13 48.94 -23.37
C THR A 58 5.51 47.91 -24.29
N TYR A 59 4.48 48.33 -25.02
CA TYR A 59 4.03 47.65 -26.23
C TYR A 59 5.14 47.73 -27.29
N ARG A 60 5.73 46.59 -27.66
CA ARG A 60 6.49 46.48 -28.93
C ARG A 60 5.57 45.90 -29.99
N LEU A 61 5.18 46.76 -30.91
CA LEU A 61 4.50 46.45 -32.16
C LEU A 61 5.43 45.65 -33.09
N SER A 62 4.92 44.58 -33.67
CA SER A 62 5.56 43.80 -34.73
C SER A 62 5.68 44.63 -36.03
N PRO A 63 6.80 44.55 -36.78
CA PRO A 63 6.88 45.12 -38.13
C PRO A 63 6.24 44.20 -39.18
N PRO A 64 5.88 44.74 -40.36
CA PRO A 64 4.87 44.17 -41.26
C PRO A 64 5.39 43.07 -42.19
N PHE A 65 4.45 42.23 -42.62
CA PHE A 65 4.55 41.24 -43.69
C PHE A 65 5.04 41.86 -45.01
N GLU A 66 6.18 41.39 -45.52
CA GLU A 66 6.64 41.70 -46.87
C GLU A 66 6.38 40.50 -47.82
N ARG A 67 5.66 40.79 -48.91
CA ARG A 67 5.35 39.86 -50.01
C ARG A 67 6.54 39.79 -50.96
N SER A 68 7.15 38.61 -51.13
CA SER A 68 8.04 38.33 -52.26
C SER A 68 7.26 37.66 -53.41
N ARG A 69 7.46 38.16 -54.63
CA ARG A 69 6.90 37.67 -55.91
C ARG A 69 7.72 36.48 -56.46
N PRO A 70 7.13 35.68 -57.37
CA PRO A 70 7.59 34.32 -57.70
C PRO A 70 8.69 34.28 -58.79
N PRO A 71 9.49 33.20 -58.83
CA PRO A 71 10.39 32.91 -59.96
C PRO A 71 9.65 32.31 -61.18
N PRO A 72 10.24 32.35 -62.39
CA PRO A 72 9.56 32.13 -63.66
C PRO A 72 9.26 30.65 -63.98
N ALA A 73 8.27 30.44 -64.84
CA ALA A 73 7.71 29.16 -65.25
C ALA A 73 8.71 28.24 -65.99
N VAL A 74 8.71 26.97 -65.61
CA VAL A 74 9.36 25.87 -66.34
C VAL A 74 8.28 25.04 -67.05
N ALA A 75 8.58 24.67 -68.29
CA ALA A 75 7.74 23.91 -69.23
C ALA A 75 7.29 22.53 -68.69
N PRO A 76 6.18 21.95 -69.21
CA PRO A 76 5.50 20.82 -68.59
C PRO A 76 6.29 19.52 -68.76
N SER A 77 6.62 18.88 -67.64
CA SER A 77 7.06 17.48 -67.59
C SER A 77 5.85 16.54 -67.59
N THR A 78 6.00 15.45 -68.33
CA THR A 78 5.06 14.32 -68.47
C THR A 78 4.56 13.77 -67.13
N PRO A 79 3.29 13.32 -67.03
CA PRO A 79 2.77 12.75 -65.80
C PRO A 79 3.46 11.40 -65.48
N PRO A 80 3.87 11.16 -64.23
CA PRO A 80 4.40 9.87 -63.83
C PRO A 80 3.26 8.83 -63.76
N TYR A 81 3.58 7.61 -64.16
CA TYR A 81 2.74 6.42 -64.03
C TYR A 81 2.18 6.29 -62.60
N PRO A 82 0.93 5.80 -62.42
CA PRO A 82 0.42 5.50 -61.10
C PRO A 82 1.27 4.40 -60.46
N GLY A 83 1.94 4.76 -59.36
CA GLY A 83 2.73 3.84 -58.56
C GLY A 83 1.89 2.67 -58.07
N ARG A 84 2.50 1.48 -58.06
CA ARG A 84 1.94 0.25 -57.51
C ARG A 84 1.49 0.51 -56.06
N PRO A 85 0.28 0.12 -55.64
CA PRO A 85 -0.14 0.28 -54.25
C PRO A 85 0.86 -0.44 -53.32
N PRO A 86 1.13 0.12 -52.13
CA PRO A 86 2.05 -0.49 -51.17
C PRO A 86 1.56 -1.91 -50.84
N LEU A 87 2.50 -2.86 -50.80
CA LEU A 87 2.21 -4.22 -50.40
C LEU A 87 1.59 -4.20 -48.99
N PRO A 88 0.55 -5.01 -48.74
CA PRO A 88 0.00 -5.15 -47.39
C PRO A 88 1.13 -5.58 -46.44
N PRO A 89 1.10 -5.11 -45.18
CA PRO A 89 2.09 -5.55 -44.20
C PRO A 89 2.09 -7.07 -44.12
N PRO A 90 3.26 -7.70 -43.92
CA PRO A 90 3.32 -9.14 -43.71
C PRO A 90 2.36 -9.51 -42.58
N PRO A 91 1.66 -10.67 -42.67
CA PRO A 91 0.83 -11.13 -41.57
C PRO A 91 1.68 -11.15 -40.29
N PRO A 92 1.11 -10.80 -39.13
CA PRO A 92 1.83 -10.87 -37.88
C PRO A 92 2.45 -12.26 -37.78
N SER A 93 3.78 -12.30 -37.63
CA SER A 93 4.49 -13.54 -37.34
C SER A 93 3.75 -14.23 -36.19
N SER A 94 3.39 -15.51 -36.37
CA SER A 94 2.85 -16.33 -35.29
C SER A 94 3.64 -16.02 -34.02
N PRO A 95 2.97 -15.74 -32.88
CA PRO A 95 3.69 -15.43 -31.66
C PRO A 95 4.69 -16.56 -31.44
N ALA A 96 5.97 -16.20 -31.33
CA ALA A 96 7.00 -17.15 -30.93
C ALA A 96 6.44 -17.89 -29.71
N GLY A 97 6.48 -19.23 -29.74
CA GLY A 97 6.07 -20.02 -28.57
C GLY A 97 6.73 -19.45 -27.31
N PRO A 98 6.09 -19.56 -26.13
CA PRO A 98 6.64 -18.99 -24.91
C PRO A 98 8.10 -19.41 -24.77
N PRO A 99 9.01 -18.48 -24.40
CA PRO A 99 10.42 -18.78 -24.26
C PRO A 99 10.59 -20.00 -23.34
N PRO A 100 11.56 -20.88 -23.61
CA PRO A 100 11.77 -22.07 -22.80
C PRO A 100 12.02 -21.67 -21.35
N THR A 101 11.34 -22.34 -20.41
CA THR A 101 11.52 -22.16 -18.97
C THR A 101 13.00 -22.39 -18.61
N VAL A 102 13.66 -21.38 -18.05
CA VAL A 102 15.06 -21.45 -17.62
C VAL A 102 15.11 -21.79 -16.14
N TRP A 103 15.96 -22.74 -15.77
CA TRP A 103 16.11 -23.20 -14.40
C TRP A 103 17.53 -22.97 -13.91
N GLU A 104 17.67 -22.47 -12.69
CA GLU A 104 18.93 -22.38 -11.96
C GLU A 104 18.99 -23.49 -10.92
N HIS A 105 20.11 -24.20 -10.88
CA HIS A 105 20.31 -25.34 -9.97
C HIS A 105 21.19 -24.93 -8.79
N ARG A 106 20.71 -25.14 -7.58
CA ARG A 106 21.48 -25.03 -6.33
C ARG A 106 21.63 -26.42 -5.70
N HIS A 107 22.88 -26.87 -5.65
CA HIS A 107 23.23 -28.15 -5.04
C HIS A 107 23.17 -28.12 -3.52
N GLY A 108 22.72 -29.23 -2.94
CA GLY A 108 22.82 -29.50 -1.51
C GLY A 108 22.09 -28.46 -0.65
N LEU A 109 20.91 -28.01 -1.07
CA LEU A 109 20.22 -26.90 -0.42
C LEU A 109 18.79 -27.28 -0.02
N ASN A 110 18.54 -27.28 1.29
CA ASN A 110 17.23 -27.50 1.86
C ASN A 110 16.46 -26.19 1.97
N CYS A 111 15.53 -25.99 1.04
CA CYS A 111 14.52 -24.93 1.13
C CYS A 111 13.13 -25.49 1.47
N SER A 112 12.97 -26.08 2.66
CA SER A 112 11.68 -26.61 3.11
C SER A 112 10.83 -25.57 3.88
N GLY A 113 9.51 -25.75 3.85
CA GLY A 113 8.53 -24.88 4.52
C GLY A 113 8.84 -24.60 5.99
N GLY A 114 8.49 -23.40 6.49
CA GLY A 114 8.44 -23.12 7.93
C GLY A 114 9.78 -22.81 8.60
N GLY A 115 10.68 -22.09 7.91
CA GLY A 115 11.92 -21.58 8.49
C GLY A 115 13.18 -21.76 7.64
N TYR A 116 13.14 -22.62 6.61
CA TYR A 116 14.28 -22.92 5.75
C TYR A 116 14.22 -22.17 4.40
N GLY A 117 13.57 -21.02 4.33
CA GLY A 117 13.69 -20.15 3.16
C GLY A 117 12.84 -20.49 1.94
N ALA A 118 11.83 -21.36 2.00
CA ALA A 118 10.79 -21.40 0.97
C ALA A 118 9.47 -21.93 1.51
N PHE A 119 8.39 -21.77 0.75
CA PHE A 119 7.06 -22.25 1.10
C PHE A 119 6.58 -23.38 0.20
N ASN A 120 5.68 -24.22 0.72
CA ASN A 120 5.05 -25.28 -0.06
C ASN A 120 4.03 -24.68 -1.03
N VAL A 121 3.93 -25.24 -2.24
CA VAL A 121 2.83 -24.93 -3.17
C VAL A 121 1.63 -25.79 -2.79
N ALA A 122 0.46 -25.18 -2.60
CA ALA A 122 -0.77 -25.91 -2.31
C ALA A 122 -1.22 -26.75 -3.52
N LEU A 123 -1.64 -28.00 -3.30
CA LEU A 123 -2.23 -28.83 -4.34
C LEU A 123 -3.68 -28.39 -4.62
N PRO A 124 -4.15 -28.40 -5.89
CA PRO A 124 -5.49 -27.92 -6.27
C PRO A 124 -6.67 -28.63 -5.57
N SER A 125 -6.47 -29.81 -4.98
CA SER A 125 -7.54 -30.66 -4.41
C SER A 125 -7.77 -30.48 -2.91
N GLN A 126 -7.10 -29.53 -2.25
CA GLN A 126 -7.28 -29.26 -0.82
C GLN A 126 -7.85 -27.84 -0.67
N PRO A 127 -9.17 -27.69 -0.43
CA PRO A 127 -9.72 -26.39 -0.09
C PRO A 127 -9.17 -26.02 1.30
N PHE A 128 -8.84 -24.75 1.50
CA PHE A 128 -8.28 -24.15 2.72
C PHE A 128 -6.74 -24.13 2.80
N GLY A 129 -6.20 -22.97 2.41
CA GLY A 129 -4.80 -22.57 2.50
C GLY A 129 -4.33 -22.43 3.95
N ILE A 130 -3.98 -23.55 4.55
CA ILE A 130 -3.04 -23.62 5.66
C ILE A 130 -1.81 -24.38 5.13
N LEU A 131 -0.61 -23.86 5.40
CA LEU A 131 0.70 -24.49 5.21
C LEU A 131 0.78 -25.92 5.79
N ARG A 132 0.11 -26.92 5.22
CA ARG A 132 0.03 -28.27 5.81
C ARG A 132 -0.01 -29.36 4.76
N ALA A 133 1.15 -29.59 4.18
CA ALA A 133 1.86 -30.87 4.13
C ALA A 133 2.99 -30.69 3.11
N ASN A 134 4.22 -31.09 3.46
CA ASN A 134 5.27 -31.31 2.47
C ASN A 134 4.90 -32.58 1.67
N ALA A 135 3.87 -32.48 0.83
CA ALA A 135 3.37 -33.57 0.05
C ALA A 135 4.18 -33.67 -1.25
N PRO A 136 4.66 -34.88 -1.60
CA PRO A 136 5.37 -35.06 -2.86
C PRO A 136 4.39 -34.86 -4.02
N VAL A 137 4.88 -34.25 -5.10
CA VAL A 137 4.13 -34.05 -6.33
C VAL A 137 3.81 -35.40 -6.94
N ALA A 138 2.51 -35.73 -7.02
CA ALA A 138 2.06 -37.02 -7.51
C ALA A 138 2.56 -37.28 -8.95
N GLY A 139 3.18 -38.45 -9.16
CA GLY A 139 3.69 -38.86 -10.48
C GLY A 139 4.98 -38.18 -10.94
N ALA A 140 5.60 -37.32 -10.12
CA ALA A 140 6.87 -36.67 -10.42
C ALA A 140 8.06 -37.41 -9.74
N ASP A 141 8.45 -38.54 -10.33
CA ASP A 141 9.53 -39.44 -9.89
C ASP A 141 10.94 -39.03 -10.41
N SER A 142 11.04 -37.89 -11.08
CA SER A 142 12.28 -37.37 -11.64
C SER A 142 12.27 -35.84 -11.64
N VAL A 143 13.46 -35.24 -11.58
CA VAL A 143 13.65 -33.78 -11.61
C VAL A 143 12.89 -33.15 -12.78
N ARG A 144 13.02 -33.71 -13.99
CA ARG A 144 12.36 -33.19 -15.19
C ARG A 144 10.84 -33.21 -15.08
N LYS A 145 10.24 -34.35 -14.70
CA LYS A 145 8.77 -34.43 -14.52
C LYS A 145 8.29 -33.45 -13.46
N CYS A 146 9.10 -33.20 -12.44
CA CYS A 146 8.74 -32.28 -11.38
C CYS A 146 8.79 -30.81 -11.82
N MET A 147 9.84 -30.41 -12.54
CA MET A 147 9.92 -29.11 -13.21
C MET A 147 8.74 -28.91 -14.16
N ASP A 148 8.40 -29.92 -14.98
CA ASP A 148 7.28 -29.85 -15.90
C ASP A 148 5.93 -29.72 -15.17
N ALA A 149 5.77 -30.41 -14.03
CA ALA A 149 4.61 -30.26 -13.18
C ALA A 149 4.53 -28.88 -12.53
N CYS A 150 5.67 -28.28 -12.16
CA CYS A 150 5.76 -26.94 -11.60
C CYS A 150 5.32 -25.87 -12.60
N VAL A 151 5.76 -25.99 -13.87
CA VAL A 151 5.36 -25.08 -14.95
C VAL A 151 3.85 -25.13 -15.23
N ARG A 152 3.20 -26.27 -14.97
CA ARG A 152 1.75 -26.44 -15.11
C ARG A 152 0.94 -25.90 -13.93
N VAL A 153 1.58 -25.43 -12.87
CA VAL A 153 0.86 -24.77 -11.77
C VAL A 153 0.36 -23.41 -12.25
N ASP A 154 -0.95 -23.25 -12.22
CA ASP A 154 -1.64 -22.04 -12.69
C ASP A 154 -1.12 -20.77 -12.01
N GLY A 155 -1.09 -19.67 -12.77
CA GLY A 155 -0.72 -18.35 -12.26
C GLY A 155 0.73 -18.22 -11.81
N PHE A 156 1.64 -19.07 -12.32
CA PHE A 156 3.04 -19.11 -11.90
C PHE A 156 3.20 -19.52 -10.41
N GLY A 157 2.25 -20.27 -9.87
CA GLY A 157 2.17 -20.60 -8.44
C GLY A 157 3.28 -21.53 -7.91
N CYS A 158 4.20 -21.97 -8.77
CA CYS A 158 5.39 -22.71 -8.42
C CYS A 158 6.62 -22.04 -9.05
N GLU A 159 7.56 -21.64 -8.18
CA GLU A 159 8.77 -20.87 -8.50
C GLU A 159 10.03 -21.73 -8.35
N ALA A 160 9.94 -22.85 -7.64
CA ALA A 160 11.05 -23.76 -7.48
C ALA A 160 10.59 -25.20 -7.21
N VAL A 161 11.54 -26.11 -7.32
CA VAL A 161 11.38 -27.52 -7.09
C VAL A 161 12.47 -27.98 -6.15
N LEU A 162 12.08 -28.62 -5.05
CA LEU A 162 13.00 -29.30 -4.13
C LEU A 162 12.92 -30.81 -4.40
N PHE A 163 14.03 -31.43 -4.77
CA PHE A 163 14.11 -32.85 -5.13
C PHE A 163 14.96 -33.62 -4.12
N GLU A 164 14.40 -34.70 -3.57
CA GLU A 164 15.07 -35.58 -2.62
C GLU A 164 15.75 -36.73 -3.35
N THR A 165 17.09 -36.73 -3.36
CA THR A 165 17.89 -37.64 -4.20
C THR A 165 17.75 -39.10 -3.78
N ALA A 166 17.62 -39.36 -2.48
CA ALA A 166 17.51 -40.72 -1.95
C ALA A 166 16.17 -41.39 -2.25
N SER A 167 15.07 -40.63 -2.21
CA SER A 167 13.72 -41.17 -2.36
C SER A 167 13.12 -40.95 -3.76
N GLY A 168 13.73 -40.06 -4.56
CA GLY A 168 13.17 -39.58 -5.82
C GLY A 168 11.92 -38.71 -5.65
N ARG A 169 11.59 -38.31 -4.42
CA ARG A 169 10.41 -37.49 -4.13
C ARG A 169 10.68 -36.04 -4.49
N CYS A 170 9.63 -35.40 -4.97
CA CYS A 170 9.72 -34.03 -5.42
C CYS A 170 8.68 -33.15 -4.75
N TYR A 171 9.05 -31.91 -4.45
CA TYR A 171 8.19 -30.97 -3.77
C TYR A 171 8.22 -29.60 -4.47
N HIS A 172 7.05 -29.07 -4.80
CA HIS A 172 6.93 -27.72 -5.35
C HIS A 172 7.13 -26.67 -4.28
N ARG A 173 7.81 -25.59 -4.67
CA ARG A 173 8.20 -24.48 -3.81
C ARG A 173 7.80 -23.14 -4.42
N ARG A 174 7.55 -22.17 -3.56
CA ARG A 174 7.30 -20.77 -3.89
C ARG A 174 7.96 -19.86 -2.87
N TYR A 175 8.23 -18.62 -3.25
CA TYR A 175 8.85 -17.60 -2.41
C TYR A 175 10.18 -18.05 -1.81
N VAL A 176 11.10 -18.49 -2.68
CA VAL A 176 12.41 -19.00 -2.24
C VAL A 176 13.32 -17.83 -1.87
N ASN A 177 13.70 -17.78 -0.61
CA ASN A 177 14.81 -17.02 -0.05
C ASN A 177 16.00 -17.96 0.20
N ILE A 178 16.95 -17.96 -0.73
CA ILE A 178 18.13 -18.83 -0.72
C ILE A 178 18.97 -18.63 0.55
N ASP A 179 19.05 -17.41 1.08
CA ASP A 179 19.88 -17.06 2.24
C ASP A 179 19.38 -17.69 3.54
N ARG A 180 18.12 -18.16 3.56
CA ARG A 180 17.53 -18.88 4.70
C ARG A 180 17.50 -20.39 4.51
N CYS A 181 17.92 -20.88 3.35
CA CYS A 181 18.02 -22.31 3.13
C CYS A 181 19.27 -22.88 3.80
N SER A 182 19.17 -24.09 4.35
CA SER A 182 20.29 -24.75 5.02
C SER A 182 20.96 -25.76 4.09
N PRO A 183 22.28 -25.98 4.21
CA PRO A 183 22.94 -27.07 3.50
C PRO A 183 22.33 -28.44 3.84
N ASP A 184 22.06 -29.25 2.82
CA ASP A 184 21.61 -30.65 2.91
C ASP A 184 21.90 -31.37 1.58
N GLU A 185 22.95 -32.18 1.56
CA GLU A 185 23.40 -32.94 0.38
C GLU A 185 22.36 -33.96 -0.14
N GLY A 186 21.32 -34.28 0.65
CA GLY A 186 20.21 -35.12 0.22
C GLY A 186 19.18 -34.40 -0.65
N LEU A 187 19.29 -33.08 -0.79
CA LEU A 187 18.31 -32.22 -1.44
C LEU A 187 18.92 -31.36 -2.54
N GLU A 188 18.23 -31.32 -3.67
CA GLU A 188 18.59 -30.53 -4.84
C GLU A 188 17.50 -29.49 -5.11
N LEU A 189 17.87 -28.21 -5.14
CA LEU A 189 16.93 -27.12 -5.40
C LEU A 189 17.07 -26.62 -6.83
N PHE A 190 15.95 -26.54 -7.54
CA PHE A 190 15.86 -25.96 -8.87
C PHE A 190 14.93 -24.77 -8.86
N LEU A 191 15.44 -23.59 -9.19
CA LEU A 191 14.74 -22.32 -9.19
C LEU A 191 14.34 -21.95 -10.61
N ARG A 192 13.11 -21.48 -10.80
CA ARG A 192 12.70 -20.86 -12.05
C ARG A 192 13.34 -19.49 -12.16
N THR A 193 13.88 -19.21 -13.33
CA THR A 193 14.47 -17.91 -13.68
C THR A 193 13.78 -17.29 -14.89
N ASP A 194 12.82 -17.99 -15.50
CA ASP A 194 11.98 -17.43 -16.53
C ASP A 194 11.08 -16.32 -15.96
N ARG A 195 10.96 -15.21 -16.70
CA ARG A 195 10.07 -14.12 -16.31
C ARG A 195 8.62 -14.56 -16.47
N ARG A 196 7.77 -14.15 -15.53
CA ARG A 196 6.32 -14.30 -15.66
C ARG A 196 5.87 -13.59 -16.96
N PRO A 197 5.08 -14.25 -17.83
CA PRO A 197 4.56 -13.62 -19.04
C PRO A 197 3.85 -12.31 -18.69
N PRO A 198 4.09 -11.20 -19.43
CA PRO A 198 3.44 -9.91 -19.15
C PRO A 198 1.91 -9.99 -19.14
N SER A 199 1.31 -10.87 -19.94
CA SER A 199 -0.13 -11.13 -19.95
C SER A 199 -0.68 -11.71 -18.64
N MET A 200 0.19 -12.16 -17.73
CA MET A 200 -0.17 -12.65 -16.40
C MET A 200 0.12 -11.64 -15.29
N ALA A 201 0.74 -10.50 -15.60
CA ALA A 201 0.96 -9.43 -14.64
C ALA A 201 -0.38 -8.76 -14.30
N THR A 202 -0.63 -8.47 -13.03
CA THR A 202 -1.84 -7.78 -12.60
C THR A 202 -1.73 -6.30 -12.98
N PRO A 203 -2.61 -5.74 -13.84
CA PRO A 203 -2.63 -4.31 -14.12
C PRO A 203 -3.09 -3.57 -12.85
N LEU A 204 -2.16 -2.84 -12.23
CA LEU A 204 -2.32 -2.28 -10.89
C LEU A 204 -2.31 -0.75 -10.93
N ILE A 205 -3.26 -0.13 -10.24
CA ILE A 205 -3.20 1.28 -9.82
C ILE A 205 -3.00 1.29 -8.31
N ILE A 206 -2.11 2.16 -7.82
CA ILE A 206 -1.94 2.43 -6.39
C ILE A 206 -2.53 3.81 -6.11
N ASP A 207 -3.43 3.88 -5.13
CA ASP A 207 -4.02 5.12 -4.61
C ASP A 207 -3.63 5.23 -3.14
N THR A 208 -2.75 6.19 -2.84
CA THR A 208 -1.93 6.21 -1.63
C THR A 208 -1.93 7.58 -1.00
N ASP A 209 -1.93 7.64 0.34
CA ASP A 209 -1.84 8.91 1.02
C ASP A 209 -0.40 9.30 1.32
N LEU A 210 0.62 8.43 1.15
CA LEU A 210 2.08 8.63 1.29
C LEU A 210 2.48 10.05 1.74
N SER A 211 2.13 10.36 2.99
CA SER A 211 2.31 11.67 3.62
C SER A 211 2.84 11.51 5.02
N PHE A 212 2.16 10.72 5.86
CA PHE A 212 2.39 10.71 7.31
C PHE A 212 3.04 9.43 7.85
N ASP A 213 2.39 8.27 7.68
CA ASP A 213 2.96 6.98 8.08
C ASP A 213 3.82 6.43 6.94
N VAL A 214 4.75 5.52 7.25
CA VAL A 214 5.77 5.02 6.32
C VAL A 214 5.35 3.71 5.64
N ASP A 215 4.23 3.10 6.03
CA ASP A 215 3.76 1.86 5.42
C ASP A 215 3.37 2.01 3.94
N ASP A 216 2.92 3.19 3.50
CA ASP A 216 2.78 3.53 2.08
C ASP A 216 4.10 3.37 1.30
N VAL A 217 5.22 3.77 1.91
CA VAL A 217 6.54 3.64 1.28
C VAL A 217 6.87 2.16 1.07
N GLY A 218 6.57 1.32 2.07
CA GLY A 218 6.70 -0.12 1.94
C GLY A 218 5.85 -0.69 0.80
N ALA A 219 4.60 -0.25 0.70
CA ALA A 219 3.67 -0.63 -0.36
C ALA A 219 4.17 -0.22 -1.76
N VAL A 220 4.55 1.04 -1.95
CA VAL A 220 5.02 1.55 -3.25
C VAL A 220 6.34 0.89 -3.66
N CYS A 221 7.29 0.74 -2.73
CA CYS A 221 8.58 0.10 -3.03
C CYS A 221 8.43 -1.38 -3.41
N MET A 222 7.59 -2.15 -2.69
CA MET A 222 7.35 -3.54 -3.09
C MET A 222 6.60 -3.63 -4.41
N ALA A 223 5.74 -2.65 -4.72
CA ALA A 223 4.99 -2.67 -5.97
C ALA A 223 5.90 -2.51 -7.18
N HIS A 224 6.93 -1.67 -7.09
CA HIS A 224 8.00 -1.60 -8.09
C HIS A 224 8.77 -2.92 -8.17
N ALA A 225 9.10 -3.54 -7.03
CA ALA A 225 9.75 -4.85 -7.03
C ALA A 225 8.88 -5.92 -7.74
N LEU A 226 7.58 -5.95 -7.49
CA LEU A 226 6.59 -6.83 -8.14
C LEU A 226 6.41 -6.50 -9.62
N HIS A 227 6.52 -5.23 -9.99
CA HIS A 227 6.51 -4.77 -11.38
C HIS A 227 7.71 -5.34 -12.15
N ASP A 228 8.91 -5.22 -11.56
CA ASP A 228 10.15 -5.80 -12.11
C ASP A 228 10.13 -7.33 -12.17
N LEU A 229 9.37 -7.99 -11.29
CA LEU A 229 9.17 -9.45 -11.35
C LEU A 229 8.17 -9.88 -12.44
N GLY A 230 7.48 -8.93 -13.08
CA GLY A 230 6.38 -9.23 -14.00
C GLY A 230 5.14 -9.78 -13.30
N GLU A 231 5.02 -9.59 -11.98
CA GLU A 231 3.83 -9.94 -11.20
C GLU A 231 2.77 -8.84 -11.26
N ALA A 232 3.21 -7.58 -11.40
CA ALA A 232 2.36 -6.41 -11.55
C ALA A 232 2.72 -5.61 -12.80
N SER A 233 1.74 -4.92 -13.37
CA SER A 233 1.95 -3.87 -14.37
C SER A 233 1.41 -2.59 -13.76
N LEU A 234 2.30 -1.74 -13.24
CA LEU A 234 1.92 -0.46 -12.65
C LEU A 234 1.40 0.46 -13.74
N LEU A 235 0.11 0.80 -13.66
CA LEU A 235 -0.56 1.65 -14.64
C LEU A 235 -0.58 3.13 -14.21
N ALA A 236 -0.58 3.39 -12.90
CA ALA A 236 -0.43 4.70 -12.29
C ALA A 236 -0.17 4.57 -10.78
N ILE A 237 0.43 5.60 -10.19
CA ILE A 237 0.47 5.80 -8.74
C ILE A 237 -0.09 7.20 -8.45
N LEU A 238 -1.11 7.24 -7.60
CA LEU A 238 -1.92 8.43 -7.35
C LEU A 238 -1.85 8.79 -5.88
N HIS A 239 -1.66 10.07 -5.59
CA HIS A 239 -1.62 10.60 -4.23
C HIS A 239 -2.98 11.18 -3.86
N ASP A 240 -3.57 10.75 -2.75
CA ASP A 240 -4.96 11.07 -2.38
C ASP A 240 -5.09 12.13 -1.27
N SER A 241 -3.97 12.52 -0.64
CA SER A 241 -3.92 13.65 0.27
C SER A 241 -3.54 14.95 -0.46
N GLY A 242 -3.87 16.10 0.12
CA GLY A 242 -3.48 17.40 -0.42
C GLY A 242 -2.03 17.79 -0.13
N TYR A 243 -1.26 16.98 0.61
CA TYR A 243 0.10 17.31 0.99
C TYR A 243 0.97 17.58 -0.26
N PRO A 244 1.54 18.78 -0.44
CA PRO A 244 2.11 19.16 -1.72
C PRO A 244 3.32 18.35 -2.18
N HIS A 245 4.06 17.73 -1.25
CA HIS A 245 5.25 16.94 -1.57
C HIS A 245 5.02 15.42 -1.55
N GLY A 246 3.81 14.93 -1.24
CA GLY A 246 3.53 13.49 -1.16
C GLY A 246 3.80 12.76 -2.48
N ILE A 247 3.23 13.26 -3.59
CA ILE A 247 3.53 12.73 -4.92
C ILE A 247 5.00 12.92 -5.34
N GLY A 248 5.70 13.91 -4.76
CA GLY A 248 7.15 14.07 -4.96
C GLY A 248 7.93 12.90 -4.35
N ALA A 249 7.55 12.45 -3.15
CA ALA A 249 8.15 11.27 -2.54
C ALA A 249 7.83 10.00 -3.35
N VAL A 250 6.61 9.85 -3.86
CA VAL A 250 6.27 8.77 -4.83
C VAL A 250 7.16 8.82 -6.07
N SER A 251 7.43 10.01 -6.60
CA SER A 251 8.32 10.19 -7.76
C SER A 251 9.77 9.82 -7.45
N VAL A 252 10.28 10.13 -6.24
CA VAL A 252 11.60 9.66 -5.78
C VAL A 252 11.67 8.14 -5.78
N LEU A 253 10.66 7.45 -5.25
CA LEU A 253 10.63 5.99 -5.25
C LEU A 253 10.59 5.43 -6.67
N SER A 254 9.71 5.96 -7.52
CA SER A 254 9.57 5.51 -8.91
C SER A 254 10.84 5.75 -9.72
N HIS A 255 11.47 6.91 -9.56
CA HIS A 255 12.74 7.25 -10.20
C HIS A 255 13.88 6.34 -9.72
N TYR A 256 13.92 6.03 -8.43
CA TYR A 256 14.91 5.12 -7.86
C TYR A 256 14.83 3.73 -8.48
N TYR A 257 13.61 3.19 -8.70
CA TYR A 257 13.44 1.91 -9.39
C TYR A 257 13.56 2.02 -10.92
N GLY A 258 13.62 3.23 -11.48
CA GLY A 258 13.80 3.46 -12.92
C GLY A 258 12.49 3.45 -13.72
N HIS A 259 11.37 3.75 -13.07
CA HIS A 259 10.03 3.74 -13.65
C HIS A 259 9.41 5.14 -13.71
N ASP A 260 10.14 6.10 -14.29
CA ASP A 260 9.64 7.46 -14.54
C ASP A 260 8.52 7.52 -15.58
N ASP A 261 8.28 6.42 -16.30
CA ASP A 261 7.22 6.28 -17.31
C ASP A 261 5.84 5.97 -16.70
N ILE A 262 5.77 5.59 -15.42
CA ILE A 262 4.51 5.37 -14.73
C ILE A 262 3.79 6.71 -14.51
N PRO A 263 2.55 6.87 -14.99
CA PRO A 263 1.77 8.08 -14.74
C PRO A 263 1.59 8.37 -13.25
N LEU A 264 1.84 9.63 -12.87
CA LEU A 264 1.63 10.15 -11.53
C LEU A 264 0.48 11.16 -11.54
N GLY A 265 -0.37 11.12 -10.52
CA GLY A 265 -1.46 12.06 -10.32
C GLY A 265 -1.59 12.43 -8.84
N ALA A 266 -2.09 13.61 -8.54
CA ALA A 266 -2.22 14.07 -7.16
C ALA A 266 -3.54 14.78 -6.91
N TYR A 267 -4.13 14.54 -5.74
CA TYR A 267 -5.27 15.29 -5.25
C TYR A 267 -4.94 16.79 -5.13
N LYS A 268 -5.84 17.65 -5.60
CA LYS A 268 -5.62 19.11 -5.66
C LYS A 268 -6.30 19.91 -4.57
N GLY A 269 -7.12 19.27 -3.73
CA GLY A 269 -7.85 19.95 -2.66
C GLY A 269 -7.01 20.22 -1.41
N GLU A 270 -7.69 20.66 -0.35
CA GLU A 270 -7.09 21.12 0.92
C GLU A 270 -7.14 20.08 2.05
N PHE A 271 -7.63 18.87 1.77
CA PHE A 271 -7.59 17.75 2.72
C PHE A 271 -6.13 17.34 3.00
N GLY A 272 -5.79 16.97 4.23
CA GLY A 272 -4.40 16.69 4.63
C GLY A 272 -3.80 17.70 5.60
N ARG A 273 -4.57 18.71 6.03
CA ARG A 273 -4.11 19.72 6.99
C ARG A 273 -4.48 19.36 8.42
N VAL A 274 -3.70 19.83 9.38
CA VAL A 274 -3.97 19.74 10.82
C VAL A 274 -5.28 20.48 11.14
N ARG A 275 -6.13 19.87 11.98
CA ARG A 275 -7.40 20.49 12.42
C ARG A 275 -7.20 21.81 13.16
N ASP A 276 -8.20 22.69 13.06
CA ASP A 276 -8.14 24.04 13.63
C ASP A 276 -8.15 24.06 15.17
N ASP A 277 -8.73 23.03 15.79
CA ASP A 277 -8.87 22.85 17.23
C ASP A 277 -7.87 21.85 17.81
N TYR A 278 -6.73 21.63 17.13
CA TYR A 278 -5.67 20.72 17.61
C TYR A 278 -5.09 21.24 18.93
N GLY A 279 -5.63 20.73 20.04
CA GLY A 279 -5.30 21.17 21.39
C GLY A 279 -5.57 20.05 22.40
N ALA A 280 -4.49 19.40 22.84
CA ALA A 280 -4.42 18.38 23.88
C ALA A 280 -5.01 16.99 23.51
N GLN A 281 -4.22 15.93 23.74
CA GLN A 281 -4.57 14.50 23.59
C GLN A 281 -4.51 13.87 22.17
N GLY A 282 -3.45 14.13 21.40
CA GLY A 282 -3.08 13.21 20.33
C GLY A 282 -2.24 12.05 20.89
N MET A 283 -2.54 10.79 20.58
CA MET A 283 -1.81 9.62 21.10
C MET A 283 -0.34 9.51 20.64
N LEU A 284 0.10 10.38 19.74
CA LEU A 284 1.46 10.45 19.22
C LEU A 284 1.95 11.90 19.37
N ASP A 285 2.35 12.26 20.60
CA ASP A 285 2.92 13.57 20.99
C ASP A 285 4.31 13.83 20.39
N PHE A 286 4.57 13.39 19.15
CA PHE A 286 5.94 13.40 18.61
C PHE A 286 6.42 14.79 18.20
N GLU A 287 5.53 15.73 17.82
CA GLU A 287 5.80 17.17 17.77
C GLU A 287 4.49 17.99 17.84
N PRO A 288 4.51 19.23 18.38
CA PRO A 288 3.36 20.14 18.31
C PRO A 288 3.05 20.49 16.86
N LYS A 289 1.93 19.98 16.34
CA LYS A 289 1.43 20.33 15.01
C LYS A 289 0.69 21.67 15.07
N VAL A 290 0.97 22.56 14.10
CA VAL A 290 0.32 23.87 14.00
C VAL A 290 -0.97 23.72 13.20
N PRO A 291 -2.13 24.20 13.71
CA PRO A 291 -3.37 24.25 12.96
C PRO A 291 -3.20 24.80 11.53
N GLY A 292 -3.77 24.11 10.55
CA GLY A 292 -3.70 24.49 9.15
C GLY A 292 -2.40 24.11 8.41
N GLU A 293 -1.33 23.67 9.09
CA GLU A 293 -0.17 23.08 8.42
C GLU A 293 -0.52 21.72 7.82
N TRP A 294 0.26 21.29 6.83
CA TRP A 294 0.08 19.96 6.25
C TRP A 294 0.57 18.88 7.22
N VAL A 295 -0.22 17.81 7.38
CA VAL A 295 0.21 16.62 8.09
C VAL A 295 1.16 15.84 7.20
N THR A 296 2.37 15.61 7.70
CA THR A 296 3.41 14.84 7.04
C THR A 296 4.33 14.21 8.09
N GLY A 297 4.88 13.06 7.75
CA GLY A 297 6.00 12.43 8.43
C GLY A 297 7.31 13.00 7.89
N ASP A 298 8.38 12.89 8.67
CA ASP A 298 9.67 13.50 8.32
C ASP A 298 10.33 12.87 7.10
N TYR A 299 9.92 11.65 6.74
CA TYR A 299 10.49 10.93 5.62
C TYR A 299 10.15 11.59 4.27
N ALA A 300 8.90 12.01 4.04
CA ALA A 300 8.47 12.52 2.74
C ALA A 300 9.26 13.77 2.29
N PRO A 301 9.38 14.86 3.08
CA PRO A 301 10.22 15.99 2.71
C PRO A 301 11.71 15.63 2.66
N THR A 302 12.18 14.69 3.49
CA THR A 302 13.57 14.20 3.45
C THR A 302 13.87 13.51 2.13
N LEU A 303 12.96 12.67 1.63
CA LEU A 303 13.11 12.01 0.33
C LEU A 303 13.15 13.02 -0.81
N VAL A 304 12.17 13.92 -0.88
CA VAL A 304 12.07 14.94 -1.94
C VAL A 304 13.30 15.84 -1.99
N LYS A 305 13.90 16.14 -0.84
CA LYS A 305 15.12 16.96 -0.76
C LYS A 305 16.39 16.18 -1.06
N GLY A 306 16.44 14.89 -0.68
CA GLY A 306 17.67 14.10 -0.67
C GLY A 306 17.93 13.29 -1.94
N TRP A 307 16.89 13.02 -2.74
CA TRP A 307 16.98 12.15 -3.93
C TRP A 307 16.55 12.87 -5.20
N PRO A 308 17.17 12.55 -6.35
CA PRO A 308 16.71 13.07 -7.64
C PRO A 308 15.35 12.46 -8.01
N ALA A 309 14.48 13.29 -8.55
CA ALA A 309 13.20 12.89 -9.13
C ALA A 309 12.70 13.95 -10.12
N PRO A 310 11.94 13.57 -11.17
CA PRO A 310 11.36 14.53 -12.10
C PRO A 310 10.23 15.37 -11.49
N VAL A 311 9.55 14.85 -10.47
CA VAL A 311 8.44 15.52 -9.76
C VAL A 311 8.80 15.68 -8.29
N THR A 312 8.60 16.88 -7.76
CA THR A 312 8.83 17.23 -6.34
C THR A 312 7.61 17.87 -5.68
N HIS A 313 6.61 18.26 -6.47
CA HIS A 313 5.43 18.97 -6.01
C HIS A 313 4.17 18.56 -6.79
N ARG A 314 3.02 18.54 -6.11
CA ARG A 314 1.73 18.14 -6.69
C ARG A 314 1.35 18.92 -7.94
N ASP A 315 1.70 20.19 -8.04
CA ASP A 315 1.35 21.06 -9.18
C ASP A 315 2.06 20.69 -10.49
N GLN A 316 3.07 19.81 -10.44
CA GLN A 316 3.78 19.33 -11.64
C GLN A 316 3.08 18.15 -12.32
N VAL A 317 2.08 17.55 -11.69
CA VAL A 317 1.30 16.42 -12.22
C VAL A 317 -0.16 16.80 -12.40
N ALA A 318 -0.90 16.02 -13.18
CA ALA A 318 -2.34 16.20 -13.35
C ALA A 318 -3.13 15.91 -12.06
N ASP A 319 -4.41 16.26 -12.05
CA ASP A 319 -5.34 15.83 -11.00
C ASP A 319 -5.47 14.30 -11.01
N ALA A 320 -5.54 13.68 -9.84
CA ALA A 320 -5.61 12.22 -9.72
C ALA A 320 -6.82 11.61 -10.46
N VAL A 321 -7.97 12.30 -10.50
CA VAL A 321 -9.16 11.83 -11.23
C VAL A 321 -8.92 11.85 -12.73
N GLU A 322 -8.21 12.84 -13.26
CA GLU A 322 -7.84 12.91 -14.68
C GLU A 322 -6.96 11.71 -15.07
N VAL A 323 -5.93 11.43 -14.26
CA VAL A 323 -5.03 10.28 -14.50
C VAL A 323 -5.78 8.95 -14.38
N TYR A 324 -6.64 8.80 -13.37
CA TYR A 324 -7.50 7.62 -13.23
C TYR A 324 -8.31 7.37 -14.50
N ARG A 325 -8.99 8.41 -15.01
CA ARG A 325 -9.85 8.29 -16.19
C ARG A 325 -9.05 7.96 -17.44
N GLU A 326 -7.89 8.58 -17.63
CA GLU A 326 -6.99 8.30 -18.76
C GLU A 326 -6.53 6.84 -18.76
N VAL A 327 -6.05 6.36 -17.61
CA VAL A 327 -5.49 5.01 -17.48
C VAL A 327 -6.57 3.94 -17.60
N LEU A 328 -7.72 4.14 -16.95
CA LEU A 328 -8.85 3.22 -17.06
C LEU A 328 -9.41 3.17 -18.50
N ALA A 329 -9.47 4.29 -19.20
CA ALA A 329 -9.96 4.33 -20.58
C ALA A 329 -9.14 3.44 -21.53
N LYS A 330 -7.82 3.39 -21.33
CA LYS A 330 -6.87 2.58 -22.14
C LYS A 330 -6.80 1.12 -21.70
N ALA A 331 -7.21 0.80 -20.48
CA ALA A 331 -7.13 -0.56 -19.96
C ALA A 331 -8.12 -1.51 -20.64
N ALA A 332 -7.82 -2.81 -20.58
CA ALA A 332 -8.77 -3.84 -20.95
C ALA A 332 -9.98 -3.85 -19.99
N ASP A 333 -11.10 -4.36 -20.47
CA ASP A 333 -12.30 -4.46 -19.64
C ASP A 333 -12.09 -5.51 -18.54
N HIS A 334 -12.62 -5.24 -17.33
CA HIS A 334 -12.52 -6.11 -16.16
C HIS A 334 -11.11 -6.63 -15.84
N SER A 335 -10.07 -5.81 -16.06
CA SER A 335 -8.68 -6.21 -15.84
C SER A 335 -7.98 -5.47 -14.70
N VAL A 336 -8.34 -4.21 -14.44
CA VAL A 336 -7.58 -3.34 -13.53
C VAL A 336 -7.87 -3.71 -12.08
N VAL A 337 -6.82 -3.80 -11.27
CA VAL A 337 -6.92 -3.89 -9.81
C VAL A 337 -6.43 -2.60 -9.20
N ILE A 338 -7.15 -2.08 -8.21
CA ILE A 338 -6.77 -0.88 -7.46
C ILE A 338 -6.36 -1.31 -6.05
N ALA A 339 -5.15 -0.95 -5.63
CA ALA A 339 -4.76 -0.96 -4.23
C ALA A 339 -5.06 0.44 -3.67
N ALA A 340 -6.16 0.56 -2.94
CA ALA A 340 -6.59 1.79 -2.28
C ALA A 340 -6.08 1.76 -0.85
N ILE A 341 -4.91 2.37 -0.63
CA ILE A 341 -4.16 2.29 0.62
C ILE A 341 -4.20 3.58 1.45
N GLY A 342 -4.71 4.67 0.89
CA GLY A 342 -4.98 5.91 1.62
C GLY A 342 -6.47 6.25 1.70
N PHE A 343 -6.78 7.53 1.49
CA PHE A 343 -8.12 8.08 1.61
C PHE A 343 -8.96 7.93 0.34
N ALA A 344 -10.29 7.93 0.47
CA ALA A 344 -11.20 7.82 -0.67
C ALA A 344 -11.42 9.16 -1.44
N THR A 345 -10.60 10.17 -1.18
CA THR A 345 -10.64 11.52 -1.79
C THR A 345 -10.35 11.54 -3.29
N ASN A 346 -9.79 10.46 -3.86
CA ASN A 346 -9.66 10.27 -5.30
C ASN A 346 -10.78 9.36 -5.87
N LEU A 347 -11.05 8.22 -5.24
CA LEU A 347 -12.03 7.25 -5.74
C LEU A 347 -13.47 7.77 -5.71
N ALA A 348 -13.87 8.52 -4.70
CA ALA A 348 -15.21 9.08 -4.62
C ALA A 348 -15.50 10.12 -5.73
N PRO A 349 -14.66 11.15 -5.97
CA PRO A 349 -14.86 12.03 -7.11
C PRO A 349 -14.66 11.34 -8.46
N LEU A 350 -13.81 10.31 -8.57
CA LEU A 350 -13.77 9.46 -9.76
C LEU A 350 -15.15 8.86 -10.04
N LEU A 351 -15.81 8.24 -9.06
CA LEU A 351 -17.14 7.65 -9.24
C LEU A 351 -18.21 8.71 -9.58
N ARG A 352 -18.07 9.95 -9.09
CA ARG A 352 -18.96 11.08 -9.42
C ARG A 352 -18.66 11.72 -10.79
N SER A 353 -17.48 11.52 -11.34
CA SER A 353 -17.04 12.21 -12.56
C SER A 353 -17.96 11.93 -13.76
N GLY A 354 -18.17 12.96 -14.58
CA GLY A 354 -18.86 12.85 -15.87
C GLY A 354 -17.95 12.29 -16.98
N PRO A 355 -18.47 12.11 -18.20
CA PRO A 355 -17.66 11.90 -19.40
C PRO A 355 -16.63 13.02 -19.61
N ASP A 356 -15.52 12.68 -20.26
CA ASP A 356 -14.44 13.62 -20.59
C ASP A 356 -13.75 13.23 -21.90
N VAL A 357 -12.59 13.85 -22.18
CA VAL A 357 -11.80 13.57 -23.39
C VAL A 357 -11.16 12.18 -23.40
N ALA A 358 -10.93 11.58 -22.24
CA ALA A 358 -10.38 10.23 -22.13
C ALA A 358 -11.45 9.16 -22.40
N SER A 359 -12.68 9.36 -21.94
CA SER A 359 -13.77 8.41 -22.12
C SER A 359 -15.16 9.06 -22.17
N PRO A 360 -16.04 8.62 -23.09
CA PRO A 360 -17.44 9.06 -23.11
C PRO A 360 -18.28 8.47 -21.95
N LEU A 361 -17.70 7.59 -21.13
CA LEU A 361 -18.38 7.01 -19.96
C LEU A 361 -18.25 7.95 -18.75
N SER A 362 -19.31 8.03 -17.94
CA SER A 362 -19.19 8.55 -16.57
C SER A 362 -18.22 7.70 -15.77
N GLY A 363 -17.60 8.25 -14.73
CA GLY A 363 -16.60 7.55 -13.94
C GLY A 363 -17.13 6.26 -13.33
N LYS A 364 -18.35 6.25 -12.77
CA LYS A 364 -18.99 5.02 -12.30
C LYS A 364 -19.11 3.93 -13.39
N ARG A 365 -19.48 4.30 -14.63
CA ARG A 365 -19.57 3.35 -15.75
C ARG A 365 -18.20 2.91 -16.26
N LEU A 366 -17.21 3.80 -16.23
CA LEU A 366 -15.84 3.49 -16.58
C LEU A 366 -15.24 2.50 -15.58
N VAL A 367 -15.40 2.75 -14.28
CA VAL A 367 -14.99 1.84 -13.21
C VAL A 367 -15.67 0.48 -13.38
N ALA A 368 -17.00 0.43 -13.56
CA ALA A 368 -17.74 -0.82 -13.77
C ALA A 368 -17.21 -1.64 -14.95
N ARG A 369 -16.77 -0.94 -16.01
CA ARG A 369 -16.29 -1.57 -17.25
C ARG A 369 -14.85 -2.08 -17.13
N LYS A 370 -13.99 -1.36 -16.40
CA LYS A 370 -12.53 -1.53 -16.47
C LYS A 370 -11.94 -2.18 -15.22
N VAL A 371 -12.49 -1.87 -14.06
CA VAL A 371 -11.99 -2.35 -12.78
C VAL A 371 -12.55 -3.73 -12.50
N LYS A 372 -11.65 -4.63 -12.14
CA LYS A 372 -11.96 -5.98 -11.67
C LYS A 372 -12.18 -6.00 -10.17
N ARG A 373 -11.28 -5.33 -9.43
CA ARG A 373 -11.22 -5.40 -7.97
C ARG A 373 -10.64 -4.11 -7.39
N VAL A 374 -11.15 -3.69 -6.24
CA VAL A 374 -10.47 -2.78 -5.33
C VAL A 374 -10.11 -3.54 -4.06
N VAL A 375 -8.85 -3.47 -3.65
CA VAL A 375 -8.41 -3.93 -2.33
C VAL A 375 -8.14 -2.68 -1.50
N TRP A 376 -8.84 -2.58 -0.38
CA TRP A 376 -8.85 -1.43 0.50
C TRP A 376 -7.99 -1.72 1.72
N GLN A 377 -7.10 -0.79 2.05
CA GLN A 377 -6.69 -0.64 3.44
C GLN A 377 -7.87 -0.07 4.21
N GLY A 378 -8.22 -0.80 5.25
CA GLY A 378 -9.31 -0.46 6.14
C GLY A 378 -10.25 -1.64 6.32
N GLY A 379 -11.23 -1.48 7.19
CA GLY A 379 -12.09 -2.58 7.64
C GLY A 379 -11.92 -2.86 9.13
N TRP A 380 -11.62 -1.84 9.92
CA TRP A 380 -11.44 -1.97 11.38
C TRP A 380 -12.75 -2.34 12.10
N TYR A 381 -13.18 -3.61 12.03
CA TYR A 381 -14.47 -4.04 12.58
C TYR A 381 -14.42 -4.22 14.11
N PRO A 382 -14.99 -3.32 14.95
CA PRO A 382 -14.77 -3.36 16.40
C PRO A 382 -15.31 -4.62 17.08
N ALA A 383 -16.38 -5.22 16.54
CA ALA A 383 -16.93 -6.49 17.01
C ALA A 383 -15.94 -7.66 16.92
N ARG A 384 -14.83 -7.46 16.21
CA ARG A 384 -13.75 -8.42 15.98
C ARG A 384 -12.54 -8.19 16.88
N HIS A 385 -12.45 -7.05 17.54
CA HIS A 385 -11.38 -6.72 18.49
C HIS A 385 -11.87 -6.94 19.95
N PRO A 386 -11.06 -7.53 20.83
CA PRO A 386 -11.37 -7.62 22.25
C PRO A 386 -11.59 -6.25 22.90
N ALA A 387 -12.51 -6.19 23.86
CA ALA A 387 -12.79 -4.97 24.59
C ALA A 387 -11.59 -4.61 25.49
N GLY A 388 -10.94 -3.48 25.23
CA GLY A 388 -9.89 -2.91 26.07
C GLY A 388 -8.49 -2.82 25.44
N GLU A 389 -8.24 -3.50 24.32
CA GLU A 389 -6.93 -3.46 23.62
C GLU A 389 -6.92 -2.49 22.43
N VAL A 390 -8.11 -2.11 21.94
CA VAL A 390 -8.26 -0.94 21.07
C VAL A 390 -8.17 0.31 21.93
N GLN A 391 -6.96 0.76 22.18
CA GLN A 391 -6.69 2.01 22.88
C GLN A 391 -7.26 3.17 22.04
N GLY A 392 -8.51 3.56 22.28
CA GLY A 392 -9.08 4.84 21.84
C GLY A 392 -9.55 4.99 20.38
N ALA A 393 -9.28 4.08 19.45
CA ALA A 393 -9.76 4.20 18.06
C ALA A 393 -11.12 3.52 17.88
N ALA A 394 -12.21 4.29 17.98
CA ALA A 394 -13.55 3.79 17.63
C ALA A 394 -13.73 3.58 16.11
N GLY A 395 -12.87 4.23 15.30
CA GLY A 395 -12.93 4.21 13.84
C GLY A 395 -11.58 3.98 13.18
N ASP A 396 -11.65 3.54 11.94
CA ASP A 396 -10.55 3.31 11.01
C ASP A 396 -9.94 4.64 10.55
N PHE A 397 -8.61 4.71 10.39
CA PHE A 397 -7.92 5.96 10.01
C PHE A 397 -8.33 6.46 8.61
N ASN A 398 -8.37 5.55 7.63
CA ASN A 398 -8.66 5.89 6.24
C ASN A 398 -10.15 6.18 6.04
N TRP A 399 -11.03 5.47 6.74
CA TRP A 399 -12.46 5.82 6.78
C TRP A 399 -12.71 7.12 7.53
N GLY A 400 -11.95 7.32 8.60
CA GLY A 400 -11.91 8.43 9.55
C GLY A 400 -11.46 9.76 8.97
N CYS A 401 -10.97 9.78 7.72
CA CYS A 401 -10.29 10.93 7.14
C CYS A 401 -9.16 11.46 8.03
N GLY A 402 -8.45 10.56 8.72
CA GLY A 402 -7.33 10.89 9.58
C GLY A 402 -7.71 11.54 10.91
N GLU A 403 -8.96 11.44 11.36
CA GLU A 403 -9.37 11.86 12.70
C GLU A 403 -8.62 11.05 13.80
N PRO A 404 -8.08 11.68 14.87
CA PRO A 404 -8.24 13.08 15.24
C PRO A 404 -7.13 14.05 14.79
N TRP A 405 -6.35 13.73 13.77
CA TRP A 405 -5.19 14.55 13.37
C TRP A 405 -5.50 15.53 12.25
N TYR A 406 -6.38 15.15 11.33
CA TYR A 406 -6.65 15.91 10.10
C TYR A 406 -7.91 16.77 10.26
N ASN A 407 -7.96 17.87 9.50
CA ASN A 407 -9.18 18.61 9.22
C ASN A 407 -10.01 17.79 8.21
N THR A 408 -11.11 17.20 8.70
CA THR A 408 -11.92 16.24 7.93
C THR A 408 -12.92 16.90 6.99
N SER A 409 -13.06 18.22 7.00
CA SER A 409 -14.09 18.96 6.25
C SER A 409 -14.09 18.70 4.73
N HIS A 410 -12.94 18.31 4.17
CA HIS A 410 -12.75 18.05 2.74
C HIS A 410 -12.75 16.56 2.36
N CYS A 411 -12.89 15.64 3.32
CA CYS A 411 -12.90 14.20 3.08
C CYS A 411 -14.13 13.48 3.69
N LYS A 412 -14.80 14.10 4.67
CA LYS A 412 -15.88 13.45 5.41
C LYS A 412 -16.97 12.90 4.48
N GLY A 413 -17.20 11.60 4.59
CA GLY A 413 -18.20 10.87 3.80
C GLY A 413 -17.70 10.34 2.45
N GLU A 414 -16.47 10.67 2.03
CA GLU A 414 -15.92 10.16 0.77
C GLU A 414 -15.70 8.65 0.80
N ALA A 415 -15.21 8.11 1.92
CA ALA A 415 -15.07 6.66 2.12
C ALA A 415 -16.41 5.92 2.03
N GLN A 416 -17.40 6.38 2.80
CA GLN A 416 -18.75 5.82 2.76
C GLN A 416 -19.32 5.88 1.34
N PHE A 417 -19.17 7.01 0.66
CA PHE A 417 -19.67 7.18 -0.70
C PHE A 417 -18.98 6.21 -1.66
N ALA A 418 -17.64 6.13 -1.65
CA ALA A 418 -16.89 5.31 -2.58
C ALA A 418 -17.22 3.81 -2.41
N VAL A 419 -17.21 3.30 -1.18
CA VAL A 419 -17.52 1.90 -0.89
C VAL A 419 -18.96 1.55 -1.25
N SER A 420 -19.92 2.43 -0.92
CA SER A 420 -21.35 2.19 -1.15
C SER A 420 -21.78 2.38 -2.61
N ASN A 421 -21.04 3.18 -3.39
CA ASN A 421 -21.37 3.46 -4.79
C ASN A 421 -20.48 2.77 -5.80
N MET A 422 -19.49 2.00 -5.34
CA MET A 422 -18.72 1.11 -6.19
C MET A 422 -19.67 0.18 -6.98
N PRO A 423 -19.49 0.00 -8.29
CA PRO A 423 -20.34 -0.87 -9.09
C PRO A 423 -20.36 -2.31 -8.57
N ASP A 424 -21.51 -2.98 -8.63
CA ASP A 424 -21.68 -4.34 -8.12
C ASP A 424 -20.80 -5.37 -8.85
N GLU A 425 -20.36 -5.07 -10.08
CA GLU A 425 -19.43 -5.89 -10.86
C GLU A 425 -18.00 -5.87 -10.33
N VAL A 426 -17.64 -4.87 -9.52
CA VAL A 426 -16.30 -4.70 -8.97
C VAL A 426 -16.20 -5.41 -7.62
N GLU A 427 -15.29 -6.38 -7.52
CA GLU A 427 -15.00 -7.04 -6.25
C GLU A 427 -14.34 -6.05 -5.27
N GLN A 428 -14.77 -6.05 -4.01
CA GLN A 428 -14.11 -5.26 -2.96
C GLN A 428 -13.58 -6.17 -1.87
N VAL A 429 -12.31 -5.97 -1.50
CA VAL A 429 -11.66 -6.71 -0.42
C VAL A 429 -11.12 -5.71 0.60
N PHE A 430 -11.49 -5.85 1.86
CA PHE A 430 -11.03 -5.00 2.96
C PHE A 430 -9.93 -5.70 3.77
N SER A 431 -8.94 -4.96 4.29
CA SER A 431 -7.89 -5.53 5.10
C SER A 431 -7.37 -4.58 6.19
N GLU A 432 -7.44 -5.06 7.42
CA GLU A 432 -6.82 -4.49 8.61
C GLU A 432 -5.62 -5.34 9.14
N VAL A 433 -5.28 -6.41 8.41
CA VAL A 433 -4.36 -7.48 8.83
C VAL A 433 -2.92 -7.03 9.05
N GLY A 434 -2.47 -5.98 8.38
CA GLY A 434 -1.10 -5.50 8.48
C GLY A 434 -0.70 -4.99 9.86
N TYR A 435 -1.66 -4.71 10.76
CA TYR A 435 -1.40 -4.25 12.13
C TYR A 435 -0.38 -5.13 12.88
N PHE A 436 -0.45 -6.44 12.70
CA PHE A 436 0.38 -7.42 13.41
C PHE A 436 1.58 -7.93 12.60
N ILE A 437 1.93 -7.25 11.50
CA ILE A 437 3.01 -7.65 10.59
C ILE A 437 4.00 -6.49 10.52
N GLY A 438 5.08 -6.54 11.30
CA GLY A 438 6.12 -5.50 11.32
C GLY A 438 7.20 -5.72 10.26
N THR A 439 7.36 -4.82 9.30
CA THR A 439 8.33 -4.91 8.17
C THR A 439 9.15 -3.63 8.03
N GLY A 440 10.16 -3.65 7.17
CA GLY A 440 11.00 -2.47 6.90
C GLY A 440 12.03 -2.16 7.98
N GLY A 441 12.18 -3.07 8.96
CA GLY A 441 13.14 -2.94 10.06
C GLY A 441 14.52 -3.51 9.73
N LYS A 442 15.12 -4.19 10.71
CA LYS A 442 16.50 -4.69 10.65
C LYS A 442 16.85 -5.48 9.39
N ASP A 443 15.98 -6.39 8.95
CA ASP A 443 16.22 -7.23 7.77
C ASP A 443 16.40 -6.35 6.51
N VAL A 444 15.54 -5.35 6.34
CA VAL A 444 15.62 -4.37 5.23
C VAL A 444 16.87 -3.50 5.37
N HIS A 445 17.20 -3.03 6.57
CA HIS A 445 18.39 -2.21 6.80
C HIS A 445 19.71 -2.92 6.46
N GLN A 446 19.75 -4.25 6.58
CA GLN A 446 20.91 -5.09 6.33
C GLN A 446 21.07 -5.48 4.86
N CYS A 447 19.96 -5.74 4.16
CA CYS A 447 19.99 -6.17 2.76
C CYS A 447 20.02 -5.01 1.75
N THR A 448 19.72 -3.79 2.17
CA THR A 448 19.71 -2.61 1.30
C THR A 448 20.83 -1.62 1.67
N ASP A 449 21.36 -0.94 0.66
CA ASP A 449 22.38 0.08 0.86
C ASP A 449 21.80 1.41 1.36
N ALA A 450 22.67 2.30 1.85
CA ALA A 450 22.27 3.58 2.43
C ALA A 450 21.68 4.58 1.42
N SER A 451 21.83 4.36 0.11
CA SER A 451 21.24 5.18 -0.94
C SER A 451 19.81 4.76 -1.30
N ASN A 452 19.34 3.63 -0.78
CA ASN A 452 17.96 3.16 -0.98
C ASN A 452 16.96 4.09 -0.25
N PRO A 453 16.06 4.80 -0.98
CA PRO A 453 15.12 5.74 -0.37
C PRO A 453 14.03 5.03 0.46
N CYS A 454 13.65 3.79 0.13
CA CYS A 454 12.70 3.01 0.91
C CYS A 454 13.25 2.75 2.32
N ARG A 455 14.48 2.22 2.38
CA ARG A 455 15.23 2.02 3.63
C ARG A 455 15.33 3.32 4.42
N GLN A 456 15.70 4.41 3.75
CA GLN A 456 15.88 5.68 4.44
C GLN A 456 14.57 6.23 4.97
N ALA A 457 13.45 6.03 4.28
CA ALA A 457 12.15 6.48 4.76
C ALA A 457 11.77 5.81 6.08
N TYR A 458 11.92 4.48 6.18
CA TYR A 458 11.71 3.74 7.43
C TYR A 458 12.61 4.29 8.54
N ILE A 459 13.91 4.44 8.28
CA ILE A 459 14.85 4.97 9.28
C ILE A 459 14.45 6.38 9.75
N THR A 460 14.12 7.27 8.82
CA THR A 460 13.77 8.66 9.14
C THR A 460 12.48 8.72 9.93
N ASN A 461 11.42 8.02 9.50
CA ASN A 461 10.13 8.04 10.16
C ASN A 461 10.20 7.48 11.58
N MET A 462 10.80 6.29 11.73
CA MET A 462 10.88 5.63 13.03
C MET A 462 11.71 6.45 14.03
N LYS A 463 12.82 7.06 13.59
CA LYS A 463 13.60 7.98 14.44
C LYS A 463 12.83 9.22 14.84
N ALA A 464 12.06 9.81 13.91
CA ALA A 464 11.24 10.98 14.19
C ALA A 464 10.19 10.68 15.29
N TRP A 465 9.71 9.44 15.35
CA TRP A 465 8.79 8.98 16.39
C TRP A 465 9.50 8.47 17.66
N GLY A 466 10.82 8.60 17.75
CA GLY A 466 11.59 8.12 18.90
C GLY A 466 11.60 6.59 19.05
N ILE A 467 11.29 5.87 17.98
CA ILE A 467 11.25 4.40 17.94
C ILE A 467 12.55 3.90 17.30
N ASP A 468 13.07 2.78 17.80
CA ASP A 468 14.20 2.09 17.17
C ASP A 468 13.83 1.68 15.73
N PRO A 469 14.53 2.19 14.70
CA PRO A 469 14.26 1.82 13.32
C PRO A 469 14.28 0.33 13.04
N ASP A 470 15.10 -0.45 13.76
CA ASP A 470 15.24 -1.88 13.52
C ASP A 470 13.96 -2.67 13.84
N LEU A 471 13.00 -2.06 14.56
CA LEU A 471 11.67 -2.64 14.82
C LEU A 471 10.76 -2.62 13.59
N GLY A 472 10.99 -1.73 12.62
CA GLY A 472 10.12 -1.55 11.46
C GLY A 472 8.73 -0.99 11.81
N ARG A 473 7.82 -1.03 10.84
CA ARG A 473 6.44 -0.52 10.96
C ARG A 473 5.42 -1.60 10.61
N ALA A 474 4.22 -1.52 11.17
CA ALA A 474 3.12 -2.38 10.77
C ALA A 474 2.79 -2.20 9.27
N SER A 475 2.36 -3.27 8.61
CA SER A 475 2.37 -3.41 7.16
C SER A 475 0.97 -3.31 6.55
N TRP A 476 0.15 -2.35 6.97
CA TRP A 476 -1.24 -2.26 6.52
C TRP A 476 -1.32 -2.15 4.99
N ASP A 477 -0.69 -1.14 4.43
CA ASP A 477 -0.72 -0.87 2.98
C ASP A 477 0.04 -1.92 2.17
N ALA A 478 1.12 -2.41 2.76
CA ALA A 478 1.98 -3.42 2.20
C ALA A 478 1.22 -4.75 1.97
N VAL A 479 0.43 -5.19 2.94
CA VAL A 479 -0.43 -6.38 2.81
C VAL A 479 -1.51 -6.16 1.75
N VAL A 480 -2.15 -4.99 1.72
CA VAL A 480 -3.18 -4.64 0.74
C VAL A 480 -2.62 -4.66 -0.68
N THR A 481 -1.45 -4.07 -0.89
CA THR A 481 -0.78 -4.04 -2.19
C THR A 481 -0.40 -5.44 -2.66
N LEU A 482 0.14 -6.26 -1.75
CA LEU A 482 0.46 -7.65 -2.07
C LEU A 482 -0.80 -8.46 -2.40
N ALA A 483 -1.89 -8.25 -1.66
CA ALA A 483 -3.19 -8.87 -1.90
C ALA A 483 -3.81 -8.40 -3.24
N ALA A 484 -3.60 -7.15 -3.64
CA ALA A 484 -4.05 -6.62 -4.92
C ALA A 484 -3.32 -7.32 -6.08
N VAL A 485 -2.00 -7.44 -6.01
CA VAL A 485 -1.19 -8.07 -7.06
C VAL A 485 -1.42 -9.58 -7.12
N ARG A 486 -1.30 -10.25 -5.97
CA ARG A 486 -1.29 -11.71 -5.91
C ARG A 486 -2.65 -12.30 -5.60
N GLY A 487 -3.63 -11.55 -5.15
CA GLY A 487 -4.90 -12.10 -4.66
C GLY A 487 -4.78 -12.64 -3.23
N VAL A 488 -5.88 -12.52 -2.49
CA VAL A 488 -6.02 -12.88 -1.07
C VAL A 488 -5.51 -14.31 -0.80
N GLU A 489 -5.95 -15.27 -1.61
CA GLU A 489 -5.69 -16.69 -1.40
C GLU A 489 -4.22 -17.09 -1.61
N ARG A 490 -3.37 -16.19 -2.13
CA ARG A 490 -1.96 -16.46 -2.43
C ARG A 490 -0.99 -15.80 -1.46
N ILE A 491 -1.47 -15.20 -0.38
CA ILE A 491 -0.67 -14.48 0.61
C ILE A 491 -0.96 -14.94 2.05
N GLU A 492 -1.01 -16.25 2.26
CA GLU A 492 -1.30 -16.87 3.58
C GLU A 492 -2.62 -16.40 4.21
N SER A 493 -3.62 -16.16 3.36
CA SER A 493 -4.91 -15.62 3.77
C SER A 493 -6.05 -16.20 2.94
N TYR A 494 -7.29 -15.96 3.38
CA TYR A 494 -8.51 -16.32 2.67
C TYR A 494 -9.55 -15.21 2.79
N LYS A 495 -10.56 -15.25 1.93
CA LYS A 495 -11.68 -14.29 1.97
C LYS A 495 -12.66 -14.67 3.07
N GLY A 496 -12.74 -13.85 4.10
CA GLY A 496 -13.78 -13.89 5.11
C GLY A 496 -15.02 -13.12 4.68
N GLY A 497 -16.17 -13.49 5.25
CA GLY A 497 -17.42 -12.73 5.11
C GLY A 497 -18.05 -12.69 3.74
N VAL A 498 -17.59 -13.50 2.79
CA VAL A 498 -18.02 -13.50 1.38
C VAL A 498 -19.54 -13.31 1.24
N GLY A 499 -19.94 -12.30 0.46
CA GLY A 499 -21.35 -11.95 0.24
C GLY A 499 -21.93 -10.96 1.24
N GLY A 500 -21.23 -10.69 2.35
CA GLY A 500 -21.54 -9.63 3.31
C GLY A 500 -21.23 -8.24 2.77
N ARG A 501 -21.31 -7.20 3.60
CA ARG A 501 -21.00 -5.81 3.19
C ARG A 501 -20.28 -5.08 4.32
N ASN A 502 -19.30 -4.26 3.98
CA ASN A 502 -18.77 -3.25 4.88
C ASN A 502 -19.74 -2.05 4.91
N ASN A 503 -20.26 -1.74 6.09
CA ASN A 503 -21.10 -0.57 6.35
C ASN A 503 -20.28 0.48 7.11
N ILE A 504 -19.75 1.45 6.37
CA ILE A 504 -19.08 2.63 6.95
C ILE A 504 -20.16 3.58 7.48
N ARG A 505 -20.10 3.90 8.76
CA ARG A 505 -21.12 4.70 9.44
C ARG A 505 -21.03 6.19 9.06
N PRO A 506 -22.13 6.94 9.18
CA PRO A 506 -22.16 8.38 8.86
C PRO A 506 -21.29 9.26 9.77
N ASP A 507 -20.82 8.74 10.90
CA ASP A 507 -19.83 9.43 11.74
C ASP A 507 -18.50 9.64 11.00
N GLY A 508 -18.28 8.88 9.92
CA GLY A 508 -17.19 9.10 8.99
C GLY A 508 -15.89 8.51 9.50
N GLY A 509 -15.95 7.40 10.24
CA GLY A 509 -14.75 6.66 10.65
C GLY A 509 -15.04 5.26 11.19
N THR A 510 -16.19 5.02 11.81
CA THR A 510 -16.52 3.68 12.32
C THR A 510 -17.17 2.82 11.25
N ASP A 511 -16.92 1.52 11.29
CA ASP A 511 -17.50 0.59 10.33
C ASP A 511 -17.94 -0.73 10.98
N GLU A 512 -18.80 -1.45 10.27
CA GLU A 512 -19.29 -2.77 10.71
C GLU A 512 -19.49 -3.71 9.52
N TRP A 513 -19.16 -4.98 9.73
CA TRP A 513 -19.44 -6.01 8.73
C TRP A 513 -20.87 -6.54 8.88
N ILE A 514 -21.68 -6.37 7.84
CA ILE A 514 -23.03 -6.93 7.75
C ILE A 514 -22.97 -8.27 7.01
N ASN A 515 -23.28 -9.37 7.69
CA ASN A 515 -23.28 -10.71 7.09
C ASN A 515 -24.38 -10.88 6.04
N ALA A 516 -24.11 -11.68 5.00
CA ALA A 516 -25.03 -11.94 3.89
C ALA A 516 -26.42 -12.46 4.35
N THR A 517 -26.45 -13.35 5.36
CA THR A 517 -27.68 -13.93 5.91
C THR A 517 -28.52 -12.95 6.72
N ALA A 518 -27.89 -11.94 7.33
CA ALA A 518 -28.58 -10.89 8.10
C ALA A 518 -29.11 -9.76 7.21
N ALA A 519 -28.55 -9.59 6.00
CA ALA A 519 -28.87 -8.49 5.11
C ALA A 519 -30.21 -8.62 4.37
N GLY A 520 -30.84 -9.81 4.34
CA GLY A 520 -32.11 -10.05 3.64
C GLY A 520 -32.14 -9.70 2.14
N GLY A 521 -30.98 -9.34 1.57
CA GLY A 521 -30.81 -8.83 0.21
C GLY A 521 -29.76 -9.60 -0.58
N THR A 522 -29.57 -9.24 -1.85
CA THR A 522 -28.62 -9.89 -2.76
C THR A 522 -27.22 -9.90 -2.16
N PRO A 523 -26.51 -11.05 -2.12
CA PRO A 523 -25.10 -11.11 -1.71
C PRO A 523 -24.27 -10.11 -2.50
N SER A 524 -23.36 -9.41 -1.84
CA SER A 524 -22.46 -8.46 -2.51
C SER A 524 -21.19 -9.16 -3.04
N GLN A 525 -20.38 -8.45 -3.83
CA GLN A 525 -19.01 -8.88 -4.16
C GLN A 525 -17.96 -8.39 -3.16
N GLN A 526 -18.35 -8.19 -1.90
CA GLN A 526 -17.45 -7.76 -0.84
C GLN A 526 -17.00 -8.93 0.02
N SER A 527 -15.75 -8.84 0.48
CA SER A 527 -15.14 -9.72 1.47
C SER A 527 -14.09 -8.96 2.27
N TYR A 528 -13.56 -9.56 3.32
CA TYR A 528 -12.38 -9.05 4.03
C TYR A 528 -11.31 -10.13 4.09
N LEU A 529 -10.06 -9.73 4.26
CA LEU A 529 -8.92 -10.62 4.36
C LEU A 529 -8.85 -11.24 5.75
N VAL A 530 -8.62 -12.55 5.83
CA VAL A 530 -8.36 -13.28 7.08
C VAL A 530 -7.11 -14.12 6.92
N LEU A 531 -6.16 -14.02 7.86
CA LEU A 531 -4.96 -14.85 7.81
C LEU A 531 -5.29 -16.33 8.07
N ALA A 532 -4.49 -17.19 7.44
CA ALA A 532 -4.52 -18.62 7.71
C ALA A 532 -4.26 -18.91 9.19
N GLY A 533 -5.11 -19.73 9.80
CA GLY A 533 -5.02 -20.07 11.22
C GLY A 533 -5.82 -19.15 12.15
N ASP A 534 -6.23 -17.98 11.68
CA ASP A 534 -7.16 -17.13 12.41
C ASP A 534 -8.59 -17.62 12.13
N GLN A 535 -9.26 -18.19 13.14
CA GLN A 535 -10.67 -18.62 13.04
C GLN A 535 -11.65 -17.50 13.39
N SER A 536 -11.20 -16.57 14.25
CA SER A 536 -11.81 -15.28 14.51
C SER A 536 -10.70 -14.30 14.93
N TRP A 537 -10.88 -13.01 14.72
CA TRP A 537 -9.87 -12.02 15.13
C TRP A 537 -9.59 -12.00 16.64
N ARG A 538 -10.50 -12.54 17.48
CA ARG A 538 -10.27 -12.73 18.93
C ARG A 538 -9.08 -13.62 19.25
N ASP A 539 -8.64 -14.41 18.29
CA ASP A 539 -7.49 -15.27 18.42
C ASP A 539 -6.18 -14.46 18.24
N VAL A 540 -6.20 -13.31 17.55
CA VAL A 540 -4.97 -12.56 17.17
C VAL A 540 -4.18 -12.02 18.37
N GLU A 541 -4.84 -11.76 19.51
CA GLU A 541 -4.19 -11.32 20.77
C GLU A 541 -3.72 -12.45 21.68
N HIS A 542 -4.10 -13.69 21.40
CA HIS A 542 -3.73 -14.83 22.24
C HIS A 542 -2.89 -15.84 21.50
N ASN A 543 -1.83 -15.40 20.84
CA ASN A 543 -0.72 -16.31 20.49
C ASN A 543 -1.21 -17.55 19.72
N SER A 544 -2.30 -17.39 18.96
CA SER A 544 -3.32 -18.43 18.82
C SER A 544 -3.04 -19.28 17.60
N THR A 545 -2.71 -20.53 17.91
CA THR A 545 -2.23 -21.54 16.97
C THR A 545 -0.87 -21.21 16.34
N ASP A 546 -0.01 -22.22 16.22
CA ASP A 546 1.25 -22.09 15.49
C ASP A 546 1.05 -21.68 14.02
N VAL A 547 -0.17 -21.87 13.49
CA VAL A 547 -0.52 -21.52 12.11
C VAL A 547 -0.62 -20.01 11.91
N GLY A 548 -1.34 -19.29 12.78
CA GLY A 548 -1.49 -17.85 12.66
C GLY A 548 -0.14 -17.12 12.77
N LYS A 549 0.75 -17.59 13.66
CA LYS A 549 2.12 -17.07 13.76
C LYS A 549 2.93 -17.30 12.49
N ALA A 550 2.85 -18.52 11.95
CA ALA A 550 3.55 -18.86 10.71
C ALA A 550 3.05 -18.03 9.51
N ALA A 551 1.74 -17.75 9.43
CA ALA A 551 1.18 -16.90 8.39
C ALA A 551 1.70 -15.45 8.49
N ARG A 552 1.71 -14.87 9.70
CA ARG A 552 2.24 -13.51 9.92
C ARG A 552 3.73 -13.40 9.60
N GLU A 553 4.53 -14.36 10.09
CA GLU A 553 5.96 -14.39 9.81
C GLU A 553 6.25 -14.62 8.33
N SER A 554 5.44 -15.44 7.65
CA SER A 554 5.53 -15.64 6.20
C SER A 554 5.30 -14.35 5.43
N LEU A 555 4.21 -13.65 5.73
CA LEU A 555 3.91 -12.35 5.12
C LEU A 555 5.00 -11.32 5.40
N ARG A 556 5.48 -11.24 6.65
CA ARG A 556 6.59 -10.38 7.03
C ARG A 556 7.81 -10.62 6.16
N MET A 557 8.27 -11.88 6.10
CA MET A 557 9.44 -12.26 5.32
C MET A 557 9.27 -11.97 3.84
N GLU A 558 8.07 -12.19 3.29
CA GLU A 558 7.83 -11.94 1.87
C GLU A 558 7.82 -10.45 1.54
N ILE A 559 7.25 -9.61 2.40
CA ILE A 559 7.29 -8.16 2.25
C ILE A 559 8.74 -7.67 2.36
N ASP A 560 9.47 -8.06 3.41
CA ASP A 560 10.87 -7.68 3.59
C ASP A 560 11.74 -8.16 2.41
N ARG A 561 11.49 -9.37 1.86
CA ARG A 561 12.18 -9.88 0.67
C ARG A 561 11.96 -8.98 -0.54
N LEU A 562 10.74 -8.49 -0.76
CA LEU A 562 10.43 -7.57 -1.85
C LEU A 562 11.07 -6.19 -1.63
N LEU A 563 11.11 -5.69 -0.40
CA LEU A 563 11.80 -4.45 -0.03
C LEU A 563 13.32 -4.55 -0.17
N CYS A 564 13.88 -5.74 0.08
CA CYS A 564 15.28 -6.07 -0.12
C CYS A 564 15.68 -6.20 -1.59
N LYS A 565 14.73 -6.26 -2.52
CA LYS A 565 15.05 -6.52 -3.92
C LYS A 565 15.89 -5.36 -4.48
N PRO A 566 17.09 -5.63 -5.02
CA PRO A 566 17.90 -4.60 -5.63
C PRO A 566 17.22 -4.05 -6.88
N ARG A 567 17.46 -2.77 -7.17
CA ARG A 567 17.06 -2.14 -8.43
C ARG A 567 17.61 -2.94 -9.61
N VAL A 568 16.77 -3.22 -10.60
CA VAL A 568 17.25 -3.70 -11.90
C VAL A 568 17.70 -2.48 -12.71
N LEU A 569 19.01 -2.23 -12.75
CA LEU A 569 19.59 -1.24 -13.66
C LEU A 569 19.48 -1.81 -15.08
N ASN A 570 18.48 -1.36 -15.85
CA ASN A 570 18.39 -1.61 -17.29
C ASN A 570 19.32 -0.68 -18.07
#